data_AF-A0A7R9P113-F1
#
_entry.id   AF-A0A7R9P113-F1
#
_cell.length_a   1.000
_cell.length_b   1.000
_cell.length_c   1.000
_cell.angle_alpha   90.00
_cell.angle_beta   90.00
_cell.angle_gamma   90.00
#
_symmetry.space_group_name_H-M   'P 1'
#
loop_
_entity.id
_entity.type
_entity.pdbx_description
1 polymer ?
#
loop_
_entity_poly.entity_id
_entity_poly.type
_entity_poly.pdbx_seq_one_letter_code
_entity_poly.pdbx_strand_id
1 'polypeptide(L)'
;MREVSILDMAELELRRLVDLHLKHERKRHHELQKQTSNGKQDWKPFKYALLKPVREYELISRIRKIADKNKIWRSYIGMGYNSCCVPHTIMRNMFENPGWTTQYTPYQPEVAQGRLEGLLNYQTMVSDLTGMEVANASLLDEGTAAAEAMSLFFRKKRDSTSSFHVDTPPSFLLAFPRAWTFYKPAENKDMHSYAPHPDSPRALFEGDFSTFPQETGAVCKGAHVGFTNGGELELHLPGLCPPPLS
;
A
#
# COMPACT_ATOMS: atom_id res chain seq x y z
N MET A 1 11.69 35.17 -56.67
CA MET A 1 12.13 34.80 -55.32
C MET A 1 10.91 34.81 -54.43
N ARG A 2 10.50 33.66 -53.87
CA ARG A 2 9.41 33.65 -52.88
C ARG A 2 10.04 34.01 -51.53
N GLU A 3 9.51 35.04 -50.89
CA GLU A 3 9.93 35.41 -49.53
C GLU A 3 9.67 34.21 -48.61
N VAL A 4 10.73 33.70 -47.99
CA VAL A 4 10.64 32.65 -46.97
C VAL A 4 10.07 33.31 -45.73
N SER A 5 8.92 32.83 -45.25
CA SER A 5 8.27 33.42 -44.09
C SER A 5 9.07 33.14 -42.83
N ILE A 6 8.95 33.99 -41.82
CA ILE A 6 9.58 33.80 -40.49
C ILE A 6 9.17 32.43 -39.89
N LEU A 7 8.00 31.91 -40.23
CA LEU A 7 7.50 30.60 -39.81
C LEU A 7 8.27 29.44 -40.44
N ASP A 8 8.64 29.54 -41.72
CA ASP A 8 9.43 28.51 -42.41
C ASP A 8 10.85 28.41 -41.83
N MET A 9 11.42 29.55 -41.41
CA MET A 9 12.72 29.60 -40.72
C MET A 9 12.65 28.97 -39.32
N ALA A 10 11.58 29.22 -38.57
CA ALA A 10 11.37 28.62 -37.25
C ALA A 10 11.18 27.10 -37.34
N GLU A 11 10.46 26.61 -38.35
CA GLU A 11 10.26 25.18 -38.57
C GLU A 11 11.58 24.47 -38.96
N LEU A 12 12.42 25.11 -39.78
CA LEU A 12 13.74 24.63 -40.13
C LEU A 12 14.68 24.54 -38.92
N GLU A 13 14.66 25.52 -38.02
CA GLU A 13 15.46 25.48 -36.79
C GLU A 13 14.97 24.43 -35.79
N LEU A 14 13.65 24.27 -35.63
CA LEU A 14 13.08 23.16 -34.85
C LEU A 14 13.52 21.79 -35.39
N ARG A 15 13.47 21.60 -36.71
CA ARG A 15 13.94 20.36 -37.36
C ARG A 15 15.45 20.14 -37.13
N ARG A 16 16.27 21.19 -37.24
CA ARG A 16 17.71 21.12 -36.94
C ARG A 16 17.99 20.74 -35.49
N LEU A 17 17.27 21.33 -34.53
CA LEU A 17 17.43 21.04 -33.10
C LEU A 17 17.05 19.59 -32.78
N VAL A 18 15.97 19.08 -33.38
CA VAL A 18 15.57 17.67 -33.25
C VAL A 18 16.65 16.74 -33.82
N ASP A 19 17.16 17.02 -35.01
CA ASP A 19 18.24 16.21 -35.63
C ASP A 19 19.52 16.22 -34.80
N LEU A 20 19.87 17.36 -34.21
CA LEU A 20 21.06 17.52 -33.39
C LEU A 20 20.91 16.76 -32.06
N HIS A 21 19.72 16.81 -31.45
CA HIS A 21 19.36 15.98 -30.29
C HIS A 21 19.45 14.49 -30.63
N LEU A 22 18.87 14.04 -31.75
CA LEU A 22 18.92 12.63 -32.18
C LEU A 22 20.35 12.15 -32.43
N LYS A 23 21.23 12.99 -33.01
CA LYS A 23 22.65 12.68 -33.18
C LYS A 23 23.35 12.53 -31.82
N HIS A 24 23.01 13.39 -30.86
CA HIS A 24 23.55 13.34 -29.51
C HIS A 24 23.11 12.06 -28.78
N GLU A 25 21.82 11.69 -28.85
CA GLU A 25 21.31 10.43 -28.30
C GLU A 25 22.02 9.20 -28.86
N ARG A 26 22.22 9.15 -30.18
CA ARG A 26 22.93 8.04 -30.84
C ARG A 26 24.36 7.92 -30.32
N LYS A 27 25.06 9.03 -30.13
CA LYS A 27 26.42 9.05 -29.60
C LYS A 27 26.45 8.58 -28.14
N ARG A 28 25.53 9.07 -27.29
CA ARG A 28 25.39 8.63 -25.88
C ARG A 28 25.10 7.14 -25.77
N HIS A 29 24.18 6.61 -26.57
CA HIS A 29 23.92 5.17 -26.63
C HIS A 29 25.19 4.37 -26.98
N HIS A 30 25.98 4.86 -27.95
CA HIS A 30 27.22 4.22 -28.34
C HIS A 30 28.30 4.27 -27.24
N GLU A 31 28.37 5.35 -26.46
CA GLU A 31 29.27 5.48 -25.31
C GLU A 31 28.86 4.58 -24.14
N LEU A 32 27.56 4.53 -23.82
CA LEU A 32 27.00 3.63 -22.81
C LEU A 32 27.26 2.16 -23.16
N GLN A 33 27.11 1.80 -24.44
CA GLN A 33 27.41 0.45 -24.94
C GLN A 33 28.86 0.05 -24.64
N LYS A 34 29.82 0.95 -24.91
CA LYS A 34 31.24 0.71 -24.64
C LYS A 34 31.55 0.52 -23.16
N GLN A 35 30.85 1.23 -22.28
CA GLN A 35 31.03 1.12 -20.82
C GLN A 35 30.46 -0.18 -20.24
N THR A 36 29.34 -0.68 -20.77
CA THR A 36 28.74 -1.94 -20.32
C THR A 36 29.45 -3.19 -20.86
N SER A 37 30.13 -3.10 -22.01
CA SER A 37 30.90 -4.21 -22.58
C SER A 37 32.32 -4.22 -22.01
N ASN A 38 32.55 -4.94 -20.90
CA ASN A 38 33.91 -5.30 -20.45
C ASN A 38 34.56 -6.29 -21.45
N GLY A 39 34.92 -5.81 -22.64
CA GLY A 39 35.80 -6.47 -23.61
C GLY A 39 35.26 -7.69 -24.36
N LYS A 40 34.15 -8.33 -23.95
CA LYS A 40 33.56 -9.48 -24.68
C LYS A 40 32.05 -9.57 -24.48
N GLN A 41 31.29 -8.78 -25.24
CA GLN A 41 29.93 -9.20 -25.59
C GLN A 41 29.41 -8.37 -26.78
N ASP A 42 29.19 -9.05 -27.90
CA ASP A 42 28.36 -8.56 -28.99
C ASP A 42 26.95 -8.32 -28.44
N TRP A 43 26.66 -7.08 -28.03
CA TRP A 43 25.31 -6.66 -27.66
C TRP A 43 24.47 -6.63 -28.94
N LYS A 44 23.76 -7.73 -29.21
CA LYS A 44 22.58 -7.67 -30.06
C LYS A 44 21.53 -6.90 -29.28
N PRO A 45 20.84 -5.90 -29.86
CA PRO A 45 19.73 -5.25 -29.17
C PRO A 45 18.83 -6.35 -28.64
N PHE A 46 18.66 -6.39 -27.31
CA PHE A 46 17.79 -7.36 -26.67
C PHE A 46 16.40 -7.05 -27.20
N LYS A 47 16.00 -7.74 -28.26
CA LYS A 47 14.72 -7.53 -28.91
C LYS A 47 13.72 -8.12 -27.95
N TYR A 48 13.26 -7.29 -27.02
CA TYR A 48 12.19 -7.66 -26.11
C TYR A 48 11.08 -8.24 -26.98
N ALA A 49 10.60 -9.44 -26.63
CA ALA A 49 9.49 -10.09 -27.30
C ALA A 49 8.18 -9.37 -26.96
N LEU A 50 8.13 -8.07 -27.27
CA LEU A 50 6.99 -7.21 -27.05
C LEU A 50 6.07 -7.28 -28.25
N LEU A 51 4.78 -7.10 -27.97
CA LEU A 51 3.81 -6.84 -29.01
C LEU A 51 4.16 -5.54 -29.73
N LYS A 52 3.77 -5.45 -31.01
CA LYS A 52 3.97 -4.22 -31.78
C LYS A 52 3.25 -3.04 -31.10
N PRO A 53 3.85 -1.83 -31.13
CA PRO A 53 3.19 -0.65 -30.59
C PRO A 53 1.88 -0.40 -31.33
N VAL A 54 0.88 0.10 -30.61
CA VAL A 54 -0.46 0.41 -31.13
C VAL A 54 -0.78 1.88 -30.90
N ARG A 55 -1.72 2.40 -31.68
CA ARG A 55 -2.22 3.78 -31.50
C ARG A 55 -3.05 3.86 -30.21
N GLU A 56 -3.10 5.04 -29.61
CA GLU A 56 -3.82 5.27 -28.33
C GLU A 56 -5.29 4.85 -28.38
N TYR A 57 -6.01 5.24 -29.44
CA TYR A 57 -7.41 4.85 -29.63
C TYR A 57 -7.59 3.32 -29.69
N GLU A 58 -6.70 2.64 -30.39
CA GLU A 58 -6.72 1.19 -30.51
C GLU A 58 -6.40 0.52 -29.17
N LEU A 59 -5.47 1.08 -28.39
CA LEU A 59 -5.14 0.61 -27.05
C LEU A 59 -6.35 0.67 -26.11
N ILE A 60 -7.05 1.82 -26.08
CA ILE A 60 -8.24 1.99 -25.23
C ILE A 60 -9.33 0.98 -25.63
N SER A 61 -9.57 0.79 -26.93
CA SER A 61 -10.53 -0.20 -27.43
C SER A 61 -10.17 -1.63 -27.01
N ARG A 62 -8.89 -2.00 -27.11
CA ARG A 62 -8.39 -3.31 -26.67
C ARG A 62 -8.54 -3.51 -25.16
N ILE A 63 -8.18 -2.51 -24.35
CA ILE A 63 -8.32 -2.58 -22.88
C ILE A 63 -9.79 -2.72 -22.49
N ARG A 64 -10.71 -1.98 -23.13
CA ARG A 64 -12.16 -2.12 -22.89
C ARG A 64 -12.65 -3.55 -23.15
N LYS A 65 -12.28 -4.15 -24.28
CA LYS A 65 -12.63 -5.55 -24.60
C LYS A 65 -12.10 -6.55 -23.57
N ILE A 66 -10.98 -6.27 -22.92
CA ILE A 66 -10.45 -7.11 -21.84
C ILE A 66 -11.25 -6.87 -20.56
N ALA A 67 -11.51 -5.60 -20.22
CA ALA A 67 -12.32 -5.23 -19.06
C ALA A 67 -13.75 -5.79 -19.12
N ASP A 68 -14.36 -5.86 -20.31
CA ASP A 68 -15.70 -6.42 -20.54
C ASP A 68 -15.80 -7.92 -20.21
N LYS A 69 -14.67 -8.62 -20.04
CA LYS A 69 -14.65 -10.02 -19.58
C LYS A 69 -14.88 -10.13 -18.08
N ASN A 70 -14.66 -9.05 -17.32
CA ASN A 70 -14.88 -9.03 -15.88
C ASN A 70 -16.38 -8.94 -15.60
N LYS A 71 -16.87 -9.79 -14.70
CA LYS A 71 -18.27 -9.75 -14.25
C LYS A 71 -18.35 -8.92 -12.97
N ILE A 72 -19.13 -7.85 -12.99
CA ILE A 72 -19.34 -6.99 -11.81
C ILE A 72 -20.53 -7.54 -11.03
N TRP A 73 -20.26 -8.18 -9.90
CA TRP A 73 -21.27 -8.70 -8.98
C TRP A 73 -21.46 -7.75 -7.80
N ARG A 74 -22.60 -7.86 -7.13
CA ARG A 74 -22.75 -7.31 -5.78
C ARG A 74 -22.05 -8.26 -4.80
N SER A 75 -20.82 -7.92 -4.44
CA SER A 75 -19.98 -8.73 -3.57
C SER A 75 -20.23 -8.36 -2.10
N TYR A 76 -20.76 -9.33 -1.33
CA TYR A 76 -20.91 -9.25 0.13
C TYR A 76 -19.95 -10.20 0.85
N ILE A 77 -18.78 -10.44 0.23
CA ILE A 77 -17.75 -11.34 0.77
C ILE A 77 -17.14 -10.75 2.05
N GLY A 78 -17.06 -9.42 2.16
CA GLY A 78 -16.42 -8.74 3.29
C GLY A 78 -14.90 -8.89 3.25
N MET A 79 -14.31 -9.43 4.32
CA MET A 79 -12.88 -9.71 4.42
C MET A 79 -11.98 -8.49 4.15
N GLY A 80 -12.32 -7.34 4.74
CA GLY A 80 -11.57 -6.08 4.59
C GLY A 80 -11.93 -5.24 3.36
N TYR A 81 -12.67 -5.78 2.40
CA TYR A 81 -13.09 -5.04 1.20
C TYR A 81 -14.60 -4.88 1.12
N ASN A 82 -15.05 -3.66 1.40
CA ASN A 82 -16.47 -3.30 1.39
C ASN A 82 -16.74 -2.29 0.27
N SER A 83 -17.80 -2.54 -0.52
CA SER A 83 -18.21 -1.61 -1.57
C SER A 83 -18.75 -0.32 -0.94
N CYS A 84 -18.27 0.83 -1.41
CA CYS A 84 -18.74 2.14 -0.96
C CYS A 84 -19.22 3.00 -2.14
N CYS A 85 -20.11 3.94 -1.86
CA CYS A 85 -20.51 4.95 -2.85
C CYS A 85 -19.45 6.06 -2.87
N VAL A 86 -18.53 6.00 -3.84
CA VAL A 86 -17.51 7.04 -4.01
C VAL A 86 -18.18 8.33 -4.50
N PRO A 87 -18.08 9.46 -3.77
CA PRO A 87 -18.68 10.72 -4.20
C PRO A 87 -18.12 11.16 -5.56
N HIS A 88 -19.00 11.40 -6.53
CA HIS A 88 -18.58 11.72 -7.91
C HIS A 88 -17.69 12.98 -7.98
N THR A 89 -17.94 13.96 -7.12
CA THR A 89 -17.12 15.18 -7.00
C THR A 89 -15.67 14.87 -6.66
N ILE A 90 -15.41 13.89 -5.79
CA ILE A 90 -14.05 13.48 -5.41
C ILE A 90 -13.40 12.71 -6.56
N MET A 91 -14.14 11.79 -7.19
CA MET A 91 -13.67 11.02 -8.33
C MET A 91 -13.19 11.93 -9.47
N ARG A 92 -14.02 12.90 -9.88
CA ARG A 92 -13.68 13.80 -10.99
C ARG A 92 -12.61 14.84 -10.65
N ASN A 93 -12.70 15.49 -9.50
CA ASN A 93 -11.86 16.65 -9.21
C ASN A 93 -10.52 16.29 -8.57
N MET A 94 -10.38 15.07 -8.04
CA MET A 94 -9.17 14.61 -7.36
C MET A 94 -8.53 13.41 -8.10
N PHE A 95 -9.25 12.30 -8.29
CA PHE A 95 -8.67 11.09 -8.89
C PHE A 95 -8.38 11.22 -10.38
N GLU A 96 -9.29 11.81 -11.15
CA GLU A 96 -9.11 12.02 -12.59
C GLU A 96 -8.31 13.29 -12.93
N ASN A 97 -7.96 14.10 -11.92
CA ASN A 97 -7.30 15.38 -12.11
C ASN A 97 -5.76 15.22 -12.03
N PRO A 98 -5.02 15.51 -13.12
CA PRO A 98 -3.56 15.42 -13.11
C PRO A 98 -2.89 16.37 -12.11
N GLY A 99 -3.54 17.48 -11.72
CA GLY A 99 -3.02 18.39 -10.70
C GLY A 99 -2.80 17.72 -9.34
N TRP A 100 -3.56 16.66 -9.05
CA TRP A 100 -3.44 15.87 -7.81
C TRP A 100 -2.64 14.58 -7.97
N THR A 101 -2.63 13.97 -9.16
CA THR A 101 -2.04 12.64 -9.38
C THR A 101 -0.64 12.63 -9.98
N THR A 102 -0.16 13.76 -10.52
CA THR A 102 1.19 13.83 -11.14
C THR A 102 2.28 14.23 -10.15
N GLN A 103 1.92 14.86 -9.03
CA GLN A 103 2.87 15.27 -8.00
C GLN A 103 3.36 14.06 -7.19
N TYR A 104 4.64 14.06 -6.83
CA TYR A 104 5.23 13.00 -5.99
C TYR A 104 5.25 13.41 -4.50
N THR A 105 6.06 12.72 -3.70
CA THR A 105 6.26 13.01 -2.28
C THR A 105 6.56 14.50 -2.04
N PRO A 106 5.87 15.16 -1.10
CA PRO A 106 5.97 16.59 -0.86
C PRO A 106 7.25 16.94 -0.08
N TYR A 107 8.42 16.75 -0.69
CA TYR A 107 9.71 17.12 -0.09
C TYR A 107 9.92 18.63 0.04
N GLN A 108 9.27 19.41 -0.84
CA GLN A 108 9.27 20.87 -0.80
C GLN A 108 7.93 21.35 -0.21
N PRO A 109 7.86 21.67 1.09
CA PRO A 109 6.60 21.97 1.75
C PRO A 109 5.94 23.24 1.22
N GLU A 110 6.70 24.25 0.81
CA GLU A 110 6.19 25.57 0.40
C GLU A 110 5.28 25.48 -0.84
N VAL A 111 5.55 24.53 -1.74
CA VAL A 111 4.80 24.32 -2.98
C VAL A 111 3.82 23.16 -2.91
N ALA A 112 3.72 22.49 -1.75
CA ALA A 112 2.89 21.29 -1.55
C ALA A 112 1.88 21.42 -0.41
N GLN A 113 1.63 22.64 0.08
CA GLN A 113 0.76 22.91 1.24
C GLN A 113 -0.63 22.26 1.14
N GLY A 114 -1.30 22.33 -0.03
CA GLY A 114 -2.64 21.75 -0.19
C GLY A 114 -2.69 20.22 0.04
N ARG A 115 -1.64 19.49 -0.38
CA ARG A 115 -1.58 18.03 -0.14
C ARG A 115 -1.20 17.73 1.31
N LEU A 116 -0.31 18.52 1.91
CA LEU A 116 0.07 18.38 3.32
C LEU A 116 -1.12 18.60 4.25
N GLU A 117 -1.96 19.61 3.96
CA GLU A 117 -3.20 19.84 4.68
C GLU A 117 -4.17 18.66 4.54
N GLY A 118 -4.34 18.13 3.31
CA GLY A 118 -5.16 16.93 3.10
C GLY A 118 -4.67 15.71 3.87
N LEU A 119 -3.35 15.51 3.98
CA LEU A 119 -2.77 14.44 4.79
C LEU A 119 -2.94 14.66 6.29
N LEU A 120 -2.87 15.91 6.75
CA LEU A 120 -3.15 16.25 8.14
C LEU A 120 -4.61 15.97 8.49
N ASN A 121 -5.55 16.35 7.61
CA ASN A 121 -6.97 16.03 7.77
C ASN A 121 -7.21 14.51 7.83
N TYR A 122 -6.47 13.72 7.04
CA TYR A 122 -6.51 12.26 7.13
C TYR A 122 -6.03 11.77 8.50
N GLN A 123 -4.91 12.29 9.02
CA GLN A 123 -4.40 11.92 10.34
C GLN A 123 -5.39 12.27 11.45
N THR A 124 -5.95 13.47 11.44
CA THR A 124 -6.96 13.91 12.41
C THR A 124 -8.19 13.01 12.36
N MET A 125 -8.71 12.71 11.16
CA MET A 125 -9.85 11.80 11.00
C MET A 125 -9.58 10.40 11.55
N VAL A 126 -8.38 9.84 11.31
CA VAL A 126 -8.00 8.54 11.87
C VAL A 126 -7.88 8.61 13.39
N SER A 127 -7.23 9.64 13.94
CA SER A 127 -7.11 9.85 15.40
C SER A 127 -8.47 9.99 16.08
N ASP A 128 -9.38 10.79 15.51
CA ASP A 128 -10.72 11.01 16.05
C ASP A 128 -11.57 9.73 16.03
N LEU A 129 -11.48 8.92 14.97
CA LEU A 129 -12.23 7.66 14.83
C LEU A 129 -11.68 6.53 15.71
N THR A 130 -10.36 6.48 15.91
CA THR A 130 -9.70 5.43 16.69
C THR A 130 -9.52 5.78 18.16
N GLY A 131 -9.60 7.06 18.51
CA GLY A 131 -9.27 7.58 19.84
C GLY A 131 -7.77 7.57 20.15
N MET A 132 -6.91 7.40 19.15
CA MET A 132 -5.45 7.35 19.31
C MET A 132 -4.81 8.73 19.19
N GLU A 133 -3.77 8.99 19.99
CA GLU A 133 -3.12 10.32 20.04
C GLU A 133 -2.47 10.76 18.73
N VAL A 134 -1.90 9.82 17.97
CA VAL A 134 -1.16 10.12 16.73
C VAL A 134 -1.46 9.07 15.67
N ALA A 135 -1.71 9.54 14.45
CA ALA A 135 -1.82 8.71 13.25
C ALA A 135 -0.74 9.09 12.22
N ASN A 136 -0.35 8.14 11.38
CA ASN A 136 0.57 8.39 10.27
C ASN A 136 -0.17 8.81 8.99
N ALA A 137 0.58 9.22 7.96
CA ALA A 137 0.03 9.61 6.66
C ALA A 137 -0.16 8.40 5.72
N SER A 138 -0.83 7.34 6.20
CA SER A 138 -1.13 6.05 5.54
C SER A 138 -0.02 4.98 5.54
N LEU A 139 -0.43 3.73 5.34
CA LEU A 139 0.39 2.54 5.03
C LEU A 139 -0.19 1.83 3.80
N LEU A 140 0.44 0.73 3.35
CA LEU A 140 0.08 0.08 2.08
C LEU A 140 -1.28 -0.61 2.13
N ASP A 141 -1.50 -1.44 3.15
CA ASP A 141 -2.74 -2.19 3.36
C ASP A 141 -2.86 -2.59 4.85
N GLU A 142 -3.99 -3.19 5.21
CA GLU A 142 -4.30 -3.62 6.59
C GLU A 142 -3.27 -4.63 7.14
N GLY A 143 -2.91 -5.65 6.34
CA GLY A 143 -1.98 -6.69 6.78
C GLY A 143 -0.57 -6.17 7.02
N THR A 144 -0.05 -5.33 6.13
CA THR A 144 1.26 -4.69 6.31
C THR A 144 1.23 -3.68 7.45
N ALA A 145 0.13 -2.95 7.65
CA ALA A 145 -0.03 -2.03 8.77
C ALA A 145 0.09 -2.75 10.11
N ALA A 146 -0.54 -3.92 10.22
CA ALA A 146 -0.44 -4.71 11.43
C ALA A 146 0.94 -5.35 11.64
N ALA A 147 1.63 -5.76 10.57
CA ALA A 147 3.01 -6.21 10.68
C ALA A 147 3.95 -5.08 11.14
N GLU A 148 3.72 -3.84 10.74
CA GLU A 148 4.45 -2.67 11.26
C GLU A 148 4.10 -2.43 12.74
N ALA A 149 2.85 -2.63 13.16
CA ALA A 149 2.46 -2.56 14.57
C ALA A 149 3.18 -3.62 15.43
N MET A 150 3.24 -4.87 14.95
CA MET A 150 4.05 -5.93 15.59
C MET A 150 5.53 -5.51 15.67
N SER A 151 6.08 -5.01 14.57
CA SER A 151 7.48 -4.56 14.51
C SER A 151 7.75 -3.39 15.48
N LEU A 152 6.81 -2.46 15.64
CA LEU A 152 6.87 -1.35 16.59
C LEU A 152 6.86 -1.87 18.03
N PHE A 153 6.02 -2.86 18.34
CA PHE A 153 6.00 -3.53 19.64
C PHE A 153 7.35 -4.18 19.97
N PHE A 154 7.89 -4.97 19.04
CA PHE A 154 9.20 -5.61 19.22
C PHE A 154 10.35 -4.60 19.37
N ARG A 155 10.30 -3.46 18.67
CA ARG A 155 11.31 -2.40 18.81
C ARG A 155 11.24 -1.70 20.17
N LYS A 156 10.05 -1.56 20.75
CA LYS A 156 9.86 -0.99 22.09
C LYS A 156 10.32 -1.95 23.18
N LYS A 157 10.18 -3.26 22.96
CA LYS A 157 10.54 -4.29 23.91
C LYS A 157 12.06 -4.47 24.02
N ARG A 158 12.55 -4.76 25.24
CA ARG A 158 13.97 -5.03 25.53
C ARG A 158 14.35 -6.53 25.52
N ASP A 159 13.39 -7.43 25.69
CA ASP A 159 13.64 -8.88 25.81
C ASP A 159 13.38 -9.67 24.52
N SER A 160 14.14 -10.75 24.33
CA SER A 160 14.26 -11.51 23.06
C SER A 160 13.22 -12.60 22.84
N THR A 161 12.38 -12.91 23.82
CA THR A 161 11.28 -13.87 23.69
C THR A 161 9.98 -13.11 23.52
N SER A 162 9.22 -13.37 22.46
CA SER A 162 7.83 -12.89 22.35
C SER A 162 7.02 -13.82 21.50
N SER A 163 5.84 -14.18 22.01
CA SER A 163 4.78 -14.86 21.29
C SER A 163 3.67 -13.85 21.03
N PHE A 164 3.22 -13.76 19.78
CA PHE A 164 2.06 -12.97 19.39
C PHE A 164 0.87 -13.89 19.14
N HIS A 165 -0.28 -13.49 19.66
CA HIS A 165 -1.57 -14.03 19.27
C HIS A 165 -2.17 -13.16 18.16
N VAL A 166 -2.76 -13.80 17.15
CA VAL A 166 -3.34 -13.14 15.98
C VAL A 166 -4.69 -13.80 15.68
N ASP A 167 -5.77 -13.05 15.85
CA ASP A 167 -7.16 -13.47 15.55
C ASP A 167 -7.66 -12.70 14.31
N THR A 168 -7.18 -13.06 13.11
CA THR A 168 -7.36 -12.28 11.86
C THR A 168 -7.40 -13.11 10.55
N PRO A 169 -7.81 -12.52 9.40
CA PRO A 169 -8.16 -13.29 8.22
C PRO A 169 -6.97 -13.94 7.53
N PRO A 170 -7.19 -14.95 6.66
CA PRO A 170 -6.15 -15.55 5.86
C PRO A 170 -5.36 -14.57 4.98
N SER A 171 -5.94 -13.43 4.58
CA SER A 171 -5.22 -12.37 3.84
C SER A 171 -4.11 -11.72 4.66
N PHE A 172 -4.26 -11.69 5.98
CA PHE A 172 -3.27 -11.23 6.94
C PHE A 172 -2.10 -12.21 7.08
N LEU A 173 -2.31 -13.50 6.74
CA LEU A 173 -1.23 -14.48 6.66
C LEU A 173 -0.14 -14.09 5.64
N LEU A 174 -0.47 -13.23 4.65
CA LEU A 174 0.53 -12.67 3.74
C LEU A 174 1.49 -11.67 4.40
N ALA A 175 1.19 -11.19 5.61
CA ALA A 175 2.06 -10.36 6.42
C ALA A 175 3.09 -11.19 7.23
N PHE A 176 2.88 -12.50 7.34
CA PHE A 176 3.77 -13.41 8.08
C PHE A 176 5.18 -13.54 7.52
N PRO A 177 5.50 -13.39 6.21
CA PRO A 177 6.88 -13.46 5.74
C PRO A 177 7.79 -12.40 6.39
N ARG A 178 7.27 -11.20 6.72
CA ARG A 178 8.03 -10.17 7.44
C ARG A 178 8.22 -10.50 8.91
N ALA A 179 7.18 -11.01 9.58
CA ALA A 179 7.29 -11.45 10.97
C ALA A 179 8.23 -12.66 11.08
N TRP A 180 8.11 -13.67 10.21
CA TRP A 180 8.88 -14.91 10.21
C TRP A 180 10.39 -14.70 9.96
N THR A 181 10.76 -13.70 9.15
CA THR A 181 12.17 -13.41 8.85
C THR A 181 12.90 -12.74 10.01
N PHE A 182 12.20 -12.02 10.88
CA PHE A 182 12.81 -11.25 11.98
C PHE A 182 12.44 -11.75 13.38
N TYR A 183 11.30 -12.43 13.53
CA TYR A 183 10.69 -12.77 14.82
C TYR A 183 10.13 -14.21 14.78
N LYS A 184 10.22 -14.92 15.91
CA LYS A 184 9.72 -16.32 16.05
C LYS A 184 8.24 -16.42 15.67
N PRO A 185 7.77 -17.60 15.22
CA PRO A 185 6.45 -17.73 14.61
C PRO A 185 5.33 -17.34 15.59
N ALA A 186 4.47 -16.41 15.16
CA ALA A 186 3.16 -16.20 15.75
C ALA A 186 2.31 -17.46 15.49
N GLU A 187 1.67 -18.00 16.50
CA GLU A 187 0.75 -19.13 16.35
C GLU A 187 -0.64 -18.59 16.03
N ASN A 188 -1.20 -18.98 14.88
CA ASN A 188 -2.59 -18.71 14.54
C ASN A 188 -3.48 -19.68 15.32
N LYS A 189 -4.24 -19.20 16.30
CA LYS A 189 -5.12 -20.01 17.15
C LYS A 189 -6.48 -19.34 17.28
N ASP A 190 -7.55 -20.08 17.03
CA ASP A 190 -8.92 -19.56 17.11
C ASP A 190 -9.28 -19.15 18.56
N MET A 191 -9.76 -17.91 18.75
CA MET A 191 -10.20 -17.42 20.07
C MET A 191 -11.35 -18.26 20.67
N HIS A 192 -12.15 -18.93 19.84
CA HIS A 192 -13.27 -19.79 20.27
C HIS A 192 -12.86 -21.13 20.89
N SER A 193 -11.60 -21.56 20.72
CA SER A 193 -11.10 -22.80 21.33
C SER A 193 -10.54 -22.60 22.74
N TYR A 194 -10.46 -21.36 23.21
CA TYR A 194 -9.95 -21.02 24.54
C TYR A 194 -11.08 -20.97 25.58
N ALA A 195 -11.49 -22.13 26.07
CA ALA A 195 -12.09 -22.22 27.40
C ALA A 195 -10.93 -22.29 28.42
N PRO A 196 -10.73 -21.30 29.32
CA PRO A 196 -9.65 -21.38 30.28
C PRO A 196 -9.89 -22.58 31.21
N HIS A 197 -9.05 -23.62 31.10
CA HIS A 197 -9.00 -24.68 32.12
C HIS A 197 -8.38 -24.07 33.39
N PRO A 198 -9.00 -24.22 34.57
CA PRO A 198 -8.61 -23.51 35.80
C PRO A 198 -7.15 -23.78 36.24
N ASP A 199 -6.56 -24.89 35.77
CA ASP A 199 -5.21 -25.32 36.14
C ASP A 199 -4.14 -25.15 35.03
N SER A 200 -4.45 -24.52 33.88
CA SER A 200 -3.40 -24.24 32.90
C SER A 200 -2.65 -22.95 33.27
N PRO A 201 -1.31 -22.98 33.44
CA PRO A 201 -0.55 -21.77 33.68
C PRO A 201 -0.70 -20.88 32.45
N ARG A 202 -1.33 -19.70 32.65
CA ARG A 202 -1.50 -18.62 31.68
C ARG A 202 -0.33 -18.59 30.69
N ALA A 203 -0.52 -19.13 29.49
CA ALA A 203 0.41 -18.91 28.39
C ALA A 203 0.17 -17.47 27.92
N LEU A 204 0.79 -16.54 28.64
CA LEU A 204 0.83 -15.11 28.36
C LEU A 204 1.44 -14.92 26.98
N PHE A 205 0.60 -14.70 25.97
CA PHE A 205 1.04 -13.95 24.81
C PHE A 205 1.36 -12.54 25.29
N GLU A 206 2.54 -12.03 24.94
CA GLU A 206 2.99 -10.71 25.40
C GLU A 206 2.42 -9.58 24.54
N GLY A 207 1.97 -9.91 23.32
CA GLY A 207 1.21 -9.03 22.45
C GLY A 207 0.02 -9.77 21.85
N ASP A 208 -1.10 -9.07 21.72
CA ASP A 208 -2.34 -9.58 21.14
C ASP A 208 -2.78 -8.65 20.00
N PHE A 209 -3.17 -9.26 18.88
CA PHE A 209 -3.72 -8.55 17.73
C PHE A 209 -5.11 -9.13 17.40
N SER A 210 -6.15 -8.34 17.67
CA SER A 210 -7.54 -8.69 17.41
C SER A 210 -8.20 -7.68 16.47
N THR A 211 -9.09 -8.17 15.62
CA THR A 211 -9.92 -7.34 14.73
C THR A 211 -11.20 -6.91 15.43
N PHE A 212 -11.66 -5.68 15.15
CA PHE A 212 -12.92 -5.16 15.66
C PHE A 212 -13.67 -4.38 14.57
N PRO A 213 -14.88 -4.83 14.16
CA PRO A 213 -15.51 -6.12 14.45
C PRO A 213 -14.68 -7.32 13.96
N GLN A 214 -14.94 -8.51 14.49
CA GLN A 214 -14.32 -9.74 13.99
C GLN A 214 -14.80 -10.06 12.56
N GLU A 215 -14.09 -10.93 11.85
CA GLU A 215 -14.45 -11.40 10.50
C GLU A 215 -15.85 -12.01 10.39
N THR A 216 -16.28 -12.68 11.46
CA THR A 216 -17.63 -13.27 11.56
C THR A 216 -18.72 -12.20 11.66
N GLY A 217 -18.35 -10.92 11.77
CA GLY A 217 -19.24 -9.81 12.09
C GLY A 217 -19.53 -9.68 13.58
N ALA A 218 -18.93 -10.53 14.43
CA ALA A 218 -19.13 -10.46 15.87
C ALA A 218 -18.47 -9.21 16.46
N VAL A 219 -19.22 -8.51 17.29
CA VAL A 219 -18.75 -7.35 18.06
C VAL A 219 -18.44 -7.84 19.47
N CYS A 220 -17.20 -8.27 19.66
CA CYS A 220 -16.69 -8.65 20.98
C CYS A 220 -16.24 -7.39 21.71
N LYS A 221 -16.45 -7.30 23.03
CA LYS A 221 -15.69 -6.33 23.81
C LYS A 221 -14.21 -6.64 23.57
N GLY A 222 -13.41 -5.64 23.24
CA GLY A 222 -11.97 -5.83 23.07
C GLY A 222 -11.27 -5.98 24.42
N ALA A 223 -10.11 -6.64 24.45
CA ALA A 223 -9.20 -6.52 25.58
C ALA A 223 -8.77 -5.05 25.73
N HIS A 224 -9.03 -4.44 26.88
CA HIS A 224 -8.48 -3.12 27.16
C HIS A 224 -6.97 -3.27 27.34
N VAL A 225 -6.17 -2.68 26.44
CA VAL A 225 -4.73 -2.48 26.66
C VAL A 225 -4.58 -1.23 27.53
N GLY A 226 -4.54 -1.44 28.84
CA GLY A 226 -4.23 -0.39 29.82
C GLY A 226 -2.77 -0.48 30.25
N PHE A 227 -2.05 0.64 30.22
CA PHE A 227 -0.79 0.78 30.95
C PHE A 227 -1.13 1.25 32.37
N THR A 228 -0.79 0.47 33.40
CA THR A 228 -0.89 0.97 34.78
C THR A 228 0.28 1.91 35.07
N ASN A 229 0.16 2.76 36.11
CA ASN A 229 1.15 3.76 36.52
C ASN A 229 2.55 3.19 36.89
N GLY A 230 2.79 1.88 36.74
CA GLY A 230 4.08 1.20 36.92
C GLY A 230 4.72 0.64 35.63
N GLY A 231 4.10 0.83 34.45
CA GLY A 231 4.65 0.33 33.19
C GLY A 231 4.38 -1.15 32.88
N GLU A 232 3.57 -1.82 33.69
CA GLU A 232 3.06 -3.16 33.39
C GLU A 232 1.81 -3.10 32.50
N LEU A 233 1.74 -4.03 31.55
CA LEU A 233 0.70 -4.14 30.54
C LEU A 233 -0.35 -5.14 31.06
N GLU A 234 -1.48 -4.64 31.57
CA GLU A 234 -2.59 -5.51 31.98
C GLU A 234 -3.59 -5.67 30.82
N LEU A 235 -3.73 -6.91 30.35
CA LEU A 235 -4.78 -7.32 29.40
C LEU A 235 -6.01 -7.75 30.20
N HIS A 236 -6.99 -6.84 30.35
CA HIS A 236 -8.32 -7.21 30.83
C HIS A 236 -9.12 -7.85 29.68
N LEU A 237 -9.15 -9.19 29.63
CA LEU A 237 -9.98 -9.94 28.67
C LEU A 237 -11.46 -9.82 29.07
N PRO A 238 -12.35 -9.31 28.20
CA PRO A 238 -13.78 -9.38 28.44
C PRO A 238 -14.34 -10.77 28.13
N GLY A 239 -15.53 -11.04 28.70
CA GLY A 239 -16.21 -12.33 28.58
C GLY A 239 -16.48 -12.78 27.14
N LEU A 240 -16.51 -14.11 26.98
CA LEU A 240 -16.77 -14.87 25.75
C LEU A 240 -17.72 -14.17 24.77
N CYS A 241 -17.27 -14.01 23.54
CA CYS A 241 -18.08 -13.49 22.45
C CYS A 241 -19.19 -14.49 22.10
N PRO A 242 -20.45 -14.05 21.87
CA PRO A 242 -21.54 -14.95 21.52
C PRO A 242 -21.23 -15.69 20.20
N PRO A 243 -21.66 -16.96 20.04
CA PRO A 243 -21.43 -17.73 18.82
C PRO A 243 -22.05 -17.01 17.61
N PRO A 244 -21.47 -17.18 16.40
CA PRO A 244 -21.99 -16.55 15.19
C PRO A 244 -23.46 -16.93 14.99
N LEU A 245 -24.31 -15.92 14.72
CA LEU A 245 -25.72 -16.13 14.40
C LEU A 245 -25.80 -16.89 13.07
N SER A 246 -26.38 -18.09 13.12
CA SER A 246 -26.65 -18.97 11.97
C SER A 246 -27.69 -18.39 11.01
#